data_AF-A0A367EF16-F1
#
_entry.id   AF-A0A367EF16-F1
#
_cell.length_a   1.000
_cell.length_b   1.000
_cell.length_c   1.000
_cell.angle_alpha   90.00
_cell.angle_beta   90.00
_cell.angle_gamma   90.00
#
_symmetry.space_group_name_H-M   'P 1'
#
loop_
_entity.id
_entity.type
_entity.pdbx_description
1 polymer ?
#
loop_
_entity_poly.entity_id
_entity_poly.type
_entity_poly.pdbx_seq_one_letter_code
_entity_poly.pdbx_strand_id
1 'polypeptide(L)' 'MSSRMRTTVSLPADLVDHARAASSGNLSAYVEHALRAQQLRDAAPAVRAWREQARSDTEELTDLFGEDVA' A
#
# COMPACT_ATOMS: atom_id res chain seq x y z
N MET A 1 20.92 -4.62 8.88
CA MET A 1 21.38 -3.34 8.31
C MET A 1 20.19 -2.68 7.62
N SER A 2 19.82 -1.46 7.98
CA SER A 2 18.74 -0.76 7.28
C SER A 2 19.29 -0.20 5.98
N SER A 3 18.85 -0.74 4.84
CA SER A 3 19.19 -0.22 3.52
C SER A 3 18.47 1.10 3.29
N ARG A 4 19.11 2.22 3.62
CA ARG A 4 18.61 3.55 3.28
C ARG A 4 19.04 3.91 1.86
N MET A 5 18.07 4.01 0.95
CA MET A 5 18.29 4.50 -0.41
C MET A 5 18.00 6.01 -0.46
N ARG A 6 18.91 6.78 -1.07
CA ARG A 6 18.70 8.21 -1.33
C ARG A 6 18.12 8.37 -2.73
N THR A 7 16.91 8.90 -2.81
CA THR A 7 16.22 9.21 -4.07
C THR A 7 16.07 10.73 -4.19
N THR A 8 16.40 11.28 -5.36
CA THR A 8 16.20 12.69 -5.67
C THR A 8 15.11 12.80 -6.73
N VAL A 9 14.17 13.71 -6.51
CA VAL A 9 13.05 13.98 -7.41
C VAL A 9 12.97 15.47 -7.68
N SER A 10 12.58 15.83 -8.90
CA SER A 10 12.27 17.20 -9.28
C SER A 10 10.77 17.40 -9.22
N LEU A 11 10.33 18.45 -8.53
CA LEU A 11 8.92 18.82 -8.40
C LEU A 11 8.75 20.29 -8.79
N PRO A 12 7.59 20.66 -9.36
CA PRO A 12 7.15 22.05 -9.46
C PRO A 12 7.27 22.81 -8.13
N ALA A 13 7.57 24.10 -8.19
CA ALA A 13 7.86 24.92 -7.01
C ALA A 13 6.67 24.99 -6.03
N ASP A 14 5.45 25.10 -6.56
CA ASP A 14 4.21 25.09 -5.80
C ASP A 14 4.02 23.80 -4.99
N LEU A 15 4.36 22.65 -5.57
CA LEU A 15 4.30 21.36 -4.88
C LEU A 15 5.38 21.23 -3.79
N VAL A 16 6.57 21.79 -4.04
CA VAL A 16 7.64 21.82 -3.03
C VAL A 16 7.23 22.68 -1.84
N ASP A 17 6.67 23.86 -2.09
CA ASP A 17 6.24 24.78 -1.04
C ASP A 17 5.10 24.19 -0.21
N HIS A 18 4.12 23.56 -0.86
CA HIS A 18 3.05 22.86 -0.17
C HIS A 18 3.59 21.72 0.71
N ALA A 19 4.47 20.88 0.18
CA ALA A 19 5.04 19.76 0.92
C ALA A 19 5.88 20.24 2.11
N ARG A 20 6.65 21.33 1.96
CA ARG A 20 7.40 21.94 3.05
C ARG A 20 6.47 22.44 4.15
N ALA A 21 5.41 23.17 3.81
CA ALA A 21 4.43 23.66 4.77
C ALA A 21 3.73 22.52 5.53
N ALA A 22 3.35 21.44 4.83
CA ALA A 22 2.70 20.28 5.43
C ALA A 22 3.65 19.40 6.28
N SER A 23 4.96 19.45 6.01
CA SER A 23 5.95 18.55 6.62
C SER A 23 6.34 18.87 8.06
N SER A 24 5.87 19.98 8.62
CA SER A 24 6.23 20.47 9.97
C SER A 24 7.75 20.48 10.26
N GLY A 25 8.58 20.64 9.22
CA GLY A 25 10.03 20.67 9.31
C GLY A 25 10.75 19.37 8.95
N ASN A 26 10.04 18.26 8.70
CA ASN A 26 10.63 16.99 8.28
C ASN A 26 10.03 16.46 6.97
N LEU A 27 10.50 17.04 5.86
CA LEU A 27 10.04 16.68 4.51
C LEU A 27 10.30 15.21 4.15
N SER A 28 11.42 14.64 4.59
CA SER A 28 11.75 13.23 4.29
C SER A 28 10.76 12.26 4.94
N ALA A 29 10.41 12.48 6.21
CA ALA A 29 9.42 11.64 6.89
C ALA A 29 8.01 11.83 6.32
N TYR A 30 7.66 13.07 5.97
CA TYR A 30 6.39 13.37 5.30
C TYR A 30 6.26 12.62 3.97
N VAL A 31 7.29 12.66 3.13
CA VAL A 31 7.33 11.95 1.84
C VAL A 31 7.31 10.45 2.05
N GLU A 32 8.06 9.91 3.01
CA GLU A 32 8.04 8.47 3.33
C GLU A 32 6.63 8.01 3.72
N HIS A 33 5.95 8.76 4.58
CA HIS A 33 4.58 8.47 5.00
C HIS A 33 3.61 8.51 3.81
N ALA A 34 3.71 9.55 2.96
CA ALA A 34 2.88 9.69 1.77
C ALA A 34 3.08 8.53 0.79
N LEU A 35 4.33 8.12 0.55
CA LEU A 35 4.67 6.98 -0.31
C LEU A 35 4.12 5.67 0.25
N ARG A 36 4.26 5.41 1.56
CA ARG A 36 3.70 4.21 2.19
C ARG A 36 2.18 4.16 2.04
N ALA A 37 1.50 5.29 2.27
CA ALA A 37 0.05 5.37 2.10
C ALA A 37 -0.36 5.12 0.64
N GLN A 38 0.41 5.61 -0.33
CA GLN A 38 0.16 5.36 -1.75
C GLN A 38 0.36 3.89 -2.11
N GLN A 39 1.45 3.27 -1.66
CA GLN A 39 1.72 1.84 -1.89
C GLN A 39 0.59 0.95 -1.36
N LEU A 40 0.01 1.28 -0.20
CA LEU A 40 -1.14 0.55 0.35
C LEU A 40 -2.38 0.72 -0.53
N ARG A 41 -2.62 1.91 -1.08
CA ARG A 41 -3.73 2.16 -2.02
C ARG A 41 -3.53 1.39 -3.33
N ASP A 42 -2.31 1.38 -3.85
CA ASP A 42 -1.97 0.68 -5.09
C ASP A 42 -2.05 -0.84 -4.93
N ALA A 43 -1.75 -1.36 -3.72
CA ALA A 43 -1.89 -2.77 -3.38
C ALA A 43 -3.35 -3.19 -3.12
N ALA A 44 -4.26 -2.26 -2.82
CA ALA A 44 -5.64 -2.57 -2.43
C ALA A 44 -6.41 -3.41 -3.47
N PRO A 45 -6.30 -3.19 -4.79
CA PRO A 45 -6.94 -4.04 -5.80
C PRO A 45 -6.41 -5.47 -5.79
N ALA A 46 -5.08 -5.65 -5.68
CA ALA A 46 -4.46 -6.97 -5.63
C ALA A 46 -4.87 -7.74 -4.36
N VAL A 47 -4.91 -7.06 -3.21
CA VAL A 47 -5.41 -7.64 -1.95
C VAL A 47 -6.88 -8.04 -2.07
N ARG A 48 -7.71 -7.22 -2.72
CA ARG A 48 -9.12 -7.52 -2.94
C ARG A 48 -9.30 -8.74 -3.85
N ALA A 49 -8.57 -8.79 -4.96
CA ALA A 49 -8.60 -9.93 -5.88
C ALA A 49 -8.16 -11.23 -5.19
N TRP A 50 -7.09 -11.17 -4.39
CA TRP A 50 -6.63 -12.31 -3.61
C TRP A 50 -7.70 -12.80 -2.61
N ARG A 51 -8.37 -11.87 -1.90
CA ARG A 51 -9.46 -12.25 -0.97
C ARG A 51 -10.64 -12.90 -1.69
N GLU A 52 -11.00 -12.39 -2.86
CA GLU A 52 -12.09 -12.95 -3.65
C GLU A 52 -11.74 -14.35 -4.18
N GLN A 53 -10.52 -14.54 -4.68
CA GLN A 53 -10.05 -15.86 -5.09
C GLN A 53 -10.02 -16.84 -3.92
N ALA A 54 -9.46 -16.45 -2.78
CA ALA A 54 -9.42 -17.30 -1.59
C ALA A 54 -10.83 -17.69 -1.10
N ARG A 55 -11.82 -16.79 -1.27
CA ARG A 55 -13.21 -17.09 -0.96
C ARG A 55 -13.82 -18.08 -1.96
N SER A 56 -13.57 -17.90 -3.25
CA SER A 56 -13.96 -18.86 -4.30
C SER A 56 -13.35 -20.24 -4.04
N ASP A 57 -12.06 -20.30 -3.72
CA ASP A 57 -11.36 -21.56 -3.42
C ASP A 57 -11.96 -22.25 -2.17
N THR A 58 -12.38 -21.47 -1.17
CA THR A 58 -13.02 -22.00 0.04
C THR A 58 -14.43 -22.51 -0.24
N GLU A 59 -15.21 -21.81 -1.07
CA GLU A 59 -16.53 -22.24 -1.53
C GLU A 59 -16.40 -23.55 -2.35
N GLU A 60 -15.45 -23.64 -3.28
CA GLU A 60 -15.16 -24.86 -4.04
C GLU A 60 -14.73 -26.03 -3.15
N LEU A 61 -13.90 -25.79 -2.14
CA LEU A 61 -13.46 -26.84 -1.20
C LEU A 61 -14.62 -27.33 -0.31
N THR A 62 -15.52 -26.43 0.09
CA THR A 62 -16.71 -26.79 0.88
C THR A 62 -17.69 -27.63 0.06
N ASP A 63 -17.85 -27.30 -1.23
CA ASP A 63 -18.66 -28.09 -2.17
C ASP A 63 -18.04 -29.47 -2.47
N LEU A 64 -16.70 -29.58 -2.50
CA LEU A 64 -16.02 -30.83 -2.82
C LEU A 64 -15.90 -31.80 -1.62
N PHE A 65 -15.74 -31.26 -0.41
CA PHE A 65 -15.46 -32.06 0.80
C PHE A 65 -16.61 -32.10 1.81
N GLY A 66 -17.66 -31.30 1.63
CA GLY A 66 -18.79 -31.21 2.55
C GLY A 66 -18.49 -30.45 3.84
N GLU A 67 -19.53 -30.19 4.64
CA GLU A 67 -19.57 -29.31 5.82
C GLU A 67 -18.63 -29.71 6.99
N ASP A 68 -17.89 -30.82 6.87
CA ASP A 68 -16.99 -31.37 7.91
C ASP A 68 -15.63 -30.63 8.05
N VAL A 69 -15.39 -29.56 7.28
CA VAL A 69 -14.10 -28.83 7.26
C VAL A 69 -14.21 -27.39 7.84
N ALA A 70 -15.39 -26.97 8.33
CA ALA A 70 -15.64 -25.62 8.85
C ALA A 70 -15.09 -25.35 10.26
#